data_AF-X6NGG7-F1
#
_entry.id   AF-X6NGG7-F1
#
_cell.length_a   1.000
_cell.length_b   1.000
_cell.length_c   1.000
_cell.angle_alpha   90.00
_cell.angle_beta   90.00
_cell.angle_gamma   90.00
#
_symmetry.space_group_name_H-M   'P 1'
#
loop_
_entity.id
_entity.type
_entity.pdbx_description
1 polymer ?
#
loop_
_entity_poly.entity_id
_entity_poly.type
_entity_poly.pdbx_seq_one_letter_code
_entity_poly.pdbx_strand_id
1 'polypeptide(L)'
;VSNAFNYFIGNAASGGWSGFAFPNLPDPIQDFRGLDWGSNNPMNRPFPSYGAFDGNTAHSSGYYWETDGGCMYVGAYLAYLNNGKLQYHSGRFSRDTQYSNGTSAWMYFTNTKTWLCNRGLNHWGERMVIRYYESHDNLRSAVMFGESGFDIGLVVGRTNNYNGSWQQEYRWQPRQGFQFYDTWVKTMLSNITWRNFGKASDDAVILYMTHSDHYIPQGINSIRELNFENVDMDIRLHIDNCGSSCNSRETMSSRIAAVHRNWWNLTTGGCELLQWNVWRCDWTSARVIAFADLYIPGLMDGCDNSNPLSPSNFTCTDQNAGYTVGYVSQWEDLRAIPLSPWPGVAGHSNIGWYWRPVWGPPSYFNIGPDIQIAPRHFVVLAIRYPSQARFTVRAKSNWWGQAIYPYIDMAASKDVVLTPTEDLLEPDAMNCSTKHWYDFCYKTGGVGPAWYFDGEYLYLRVVNLACYNTNTRYYACFDAYYGFKSMQLWDISTAFIYEVNVTSCSGCSAAYSYKGITYYDVDDVLITSEHEGLFCFVLFSLSKFYVLSNKFNSFFFFWLVLY
;
A
#
# COMPACT_ATOMS: atom_id res chain seq x y z
N VAL A 1 11.52 -18.30 22.92
CA VAL A 1 10.67 -19.00 21.92
C VAL A 1 9.42 -19.46 22.62
N SER A 2 8.26 -18.96 22.20
CA SER A 2 7.01 -19.18 22.93
C SER A 2 5.85 -19.41 21.97
N ASN A 3 4.86 -20.21 22.39
CA ASN A 3 3.58 -20.31 21.71
C ASN A 3 2.78 -19.02 21.95
N ALA A 4 2.27 -18.40 20.88
CA ALA A 4 1.56 -17.12 20.95
C ALA A 4 0.28 -17.20 21.78
N PHE A 5 -0.41 -18.34 21.87
CA PHE A 5 -1.66 -18.47 22.63
C PHE A 5 -1.45 -18.58 24.16
N ASN A 6 -0.73 -17.61 24.75
CA ASN A 6 -0.45 -17.50 26.18
C ASN A 6 -0.49 -16.05 26.66
N TYR A 7 -0.42 -15.86 27.98
CA TYR A 7 -0.28 -14.56 28.63
C TYR A 7 1.20 -14.25 28.92
N PHE A 8 1.67 -13.12 28.43
CA PHE A 8 2.99 -12.56 28.65
C PHE A 8 2.80 -11.18 29.24
N ILE A 9 2.89 -11.05 30.57
CA ILE A 9 2.62 -9.79 31.27
C ILE A 9 3.83 -9.39 32.11
N GLY A 10 4.32 -8.16 31.94
CA GLY A 10 5.34 -7.56 32.79
C GLY A 10 6.73 -8.22 32.70
N ASN A 11 7.04 -8.89 31.59
CA ASN A 11 8.32 -9.59 31.42
C ASN A 11 9.41 -8.64 30.91
N ALA A 12 10.67 -9.02 31.16
CA ALA A 12 11.84 -8.39 30.57
C ALA A 12 12.69 -9.43 29.84
N ALA A 13 13.13 -9.09 28.63
CA ALA A 13 14.02 -9.94 27.83
C ALA A 13 15.22 -9.15 27.29
N SER A 14 16.37 -9.79 27.22
CA SER A 14 17.60 -9.17 26.70
C SER A 14 18.45 -10.16 25.93
N GLY A 15 19.11 -9.69 24.87
CA GLY A 15 20.15 -10.45 24.16
C GLY A 15 19.62 -11.45 23.11
N GLY A 16 20.56 -12.13 22.46
CA GLY A 16 20.29 -13.19 21.50
C GLY A 16 19.73 -12.72 20.16
N TRP A 17 19.18 -13.68 19.41
CA TRP A 17 18.55 -13.43 18.12
C TRP A 17 17.27 -12.58 18.24
N SER A 18 16.47 -12.82 19.29
CA SER A 18 15.34 -11.97 19.69
C SER A 18 15.07 -12.16 21.18
N GLY A 19 14.60 -11.11 21.87
CA GLY A 19 14.17 -11.19 23.27
C GLY A 19 12.89 -12.01 23.40
N PHE A 20 11.85 -11.64 22.63
CA PHE A 20 10.63 -12.44 22.47
C PHE A 20 10.55 -13.00 21.06
N ALA A 21 10.33 -14.31 20.94
CA ALA A 21 10.26 -14.98 19.65
C ALA A 21 9.03 -15.89 19.60
N PHE A 22 8.16 -15.62 18.63
CA PHE A 22 6.93 -16.37 18.37
C PHE A 22 7.02 -17.06 17.01
N PRO A 23 7.73 -18.19 16.88
CA PRO A 23 7.74 -18.98 15.64
C PRO A 23 6.34 -19.43 15.23
N ASN A 24 6.16 -19.64 13.93
CA ASN A 24 5.07 -20.46 13.42
C ASN A 24 5.32 -21.93 13.80
N LEU A 25 4.34 -22.51 14.49
CA LEU A 25 4.29 -23.91 14.90
C LEU A 25 3.18 -24.59 14.11
N PRO A 26 3.45 -25.14 12.91
CA PRO A 26 2.42 -25.74 12.06
C PRO A 26 1.80 -26.99 12.67
N ASP A 27 2.46 -27.59 13.65
CA ASP A 27 2.00 -28.76 14.35
C ASP A 27 2.42 -28.63 15.82
N PRO A 28 1.70 -29.29 16.75
CA PRO A 28 2.16 -29.45 18.12
C PRO A 28 3.55 -30.09 18.18
N ILE A 29 4.37 -29.62 19.13
CA ILE A 29 5.75 -30.10 19.33
C ILE A 29 5.92 -30.80 20.69
N GLN A 30 7.05 -31.50 20.87
CA GLN A 30 7.41 -32.19 22.12
C GLN A 30 6.34 -33.20 22.56
N ASP A 31 5.89 -33.17 23.81
CA ASP A 31 4.95 -34.13 24.40
C ASP A 31 3.58 -34.15 23.70
N PHE A 32 3.24 -33.08 22.97
CA PHE A 32 1.99 -32.98 22.22
C PHE A 32 2.14 -33.41 20.75
N ARG A 33 3.34 -33.84 20.32
CA ARG A 33 3.62 -34.25 18.94
C ARG A 33 2.72 -35.41 18.53
N GLY A 34 2.15 -35.31 17.33
CA GLY A 34 1.29 -36.36 16.74
C GLY A 34 -0.17 -36.28 17.17
N LEU A 35 -0.55 -35.31 18.01
CA LEU A 35 -1.95 -34.97 18.20
C LEU A 35 -2.48 -34.24 16.97
N ASP A 36 -3.61 -34.70 16.44
CA ASP A 36 -4.34 -34.00 15.39
C ASP A 36 -5.12 -32.83 16.00
N TRP A 37 -4.80 -31.61 15.58
CA TRP A 37 -5.47 -30.40 16.00
C TRP A 37 -6.40 -29.83 14.92
N GLY A 38 -6.54 -30.50 13.77
CA GLY A 38 -7.36 -30.02 12.65
C GLY A 38 -7.09 -28.55 12.30
N SER A 39 -8.15 -27.76 12.17
CA SER A 39 -8.05 -26.31 11.91
C SER A 39 -7.56 -25.47 13.10
N ASN A 40 -7.29 -26.07 14.26
CA ASN A 40 -6.87 -25.38 15.47
C ASN A 40 -5.35 -25.25 15.62
N ASN A 41 -4.62 -25.34 14.52
CA ASN A 41 -3.16 -25.27 14.44
C ASN A 41 -2.54 -24.14 15.31
N PRO A 42 -1.52 -24.43 16.14
CA PRO A 42 -0.86 -23.42 16.97
C PRO A 42 -0.31 -22.20 16.21
N MET A 43 0.13 -22.34 14.96
CA MET A 43 0.61 -21.18 14.19
C MET A 43 -0.48 -20.15 13.92
N ASN A 44 -1.73 -20.59 13.78
CA ASN A 44 -2.87 -19.72 13.49
C ASN A 44 -3.42 -19.04 14.75
N ARG A 45 -2.82 -19.22 15.94
CA ARG A 45 -3.38 -18.65 17.17
C ARG A 45 -2.79 -17.28 17.51
N PRO A 46 -3.63 -16.26 17.76
CA PRO A 46 -3.16 -14.97 18.29
C PRO A 46 -2.80 -15.10 19.77
N PHE A 47 -2.47 -13.98 20.42
CA PHE A 47 -2.58 -13.92 21.88
C PHE A 47 -4.06 -14.12 22.31
N PRO A 48 -4.34 -14.74 23.46
CA PRO A 48 -5.71 -15.11 23.85
C PRO A 48 -6.71 -13.96 23.94
N SER A 49 -6.25 -12.74 24.21
CA SER A 49 -7.08 -11.54 24.33
C SER A 49 -6.25 -10.26 24.21
N TYR A 50 -6.94 -9.12 24.09
CA TYR A 50 -6.32 -7.80 24.27
C TYR A 50 -5.71 -7.71 25.68
N GLY A 51 -4.45 -7.29 25.78
CA GLY A 51 -3.71 -7.26 27.05
C GLY A 51 -3.07 -8.60 27.44
N ALA A 52 -3.15 -9.64 26.60
CA ALA A 52 -2.42 -10.88 26.86
C ALA A 52 -0.91 -10.77 26.55
N PHE A 53 -0.48 -9.78 25.76
CA PHE A 53 0.92 -9.36 25.69
C PHE A 53 1.01 -7.90 26.16
N ASP A 54 1.28 -7.71 27.44
CA ASP A 54 1.17 -6.40 28.11
C ASP A 54 2.34 -6.08 29.03
N GLY A 55 2.80 -4.82 29.04
CA GLY A 55 3.82 -4.39 30.00
C GLY A 55 5.21 -5.00 29.78
N ASN A 56 5.44 -5.66 28.64
CA ASN A 56 6.70 -6.36 28.39
C ASN A 56 7.79 -5.40 27.87
N THR A 57 9.03 -5.71 28.24
CA THR A 57 10.21 -4.94 27.88
C THR A 57 11.25 -5.83 27.19
N ALA A 58 11.84 -5.37 26.08
CA ALA A 58 12.87 -6.13 25.38
C ALA A 58 14.00 -5.23 24.87
N HIS A 59 15.25 -5.65 25.01
CA HIS A 59 16.38 -4.83 24.61
C HIS A 59 17.62 -5.61 24.18
N SER A 60 18.55 -4.91 23.52
CA SER A 60 19.86 -5.47 23.18
C SER A 60 19.79 -6.77 22.36
N SER A 61 18.82 -6.88 21.44
CA SER A 61 18.57 -8.08 20.63
C SER A 61 18.46 -7.73 19.13
N GLY A 62 18.42 -8.77 18.28
CA GLY A 62 18.21 -8.62 16.84
C GLY A 62 19.48 -8.33 16.03
N TYR A 63 20.65 -8.38 16.66
CA TYR A 63 21.93 -8.03 16.03
C TYR A 63 22.56 -9.14 15.18
N TYR A 64 22.27 -10.42 15.48
CA TYR A 64 22.81 -11.56 14.69
C TYR A 64 22.17 -11.70 13.30
N TRP A 65 21.02 -11.07 13.08
CA TRP A 65 20.37 -11.01 11.78
C TRP A 65 20.21 -9.54 11.41
N GLU A 66 21.28 -9.00 10.82
CA GLU A 66 21.48 -7.57 10.59
C GLU A 66 20.34 -6.92 9.80
N THR A 67 19.57 -7.68 9.01
CA THR A 67 18.49 -7.13 8.20
C THR A 67 17.13 -7.11 8.91
N ASP A 68 16.78 -8.17 9.65
CA ASP A 68 15.40 -8.39 10.10
C ASP A 68 15.27 -8.95 11.52
N GLY A 69 16.36 -9.08 12.28
CA GLY A 69 16.28 -9.44 13.71
C GLY A 69 15.58 -8.35 14.53
N GLY A 70 14.78 -8.75 15.53
CA GLY A 70 14.03 -7.82 16.38
C GLY A 70 14.20 -8.11 17.87
N CYS A 71 13.84 -7.17 18.73
CA CYS A 71 13.68 -7.42 20.17
C CYS A 71 12.40 -8.21 20.47
N MET A 72 11.37 -7.97 19.68
CA MET A 72 10.16 -8.80 19.63
C MET A 72 9.98 -9.26 18.20
N TYR A 73 9.89 -10.56 18.00
CA TYR A 73 9.82 -11.16 16.68
C TYR A 73 8.65 -12.12 16.56
N VAL A 74 7.80 -11.88 15.58
CA VAL A 74 6.74 -12.79 15.12
C VAL A 74 7.02 -13.18 13.68
N GLY A 75 6.90 -14.46 13.37
CA GLY A 75 7.30 -15.04 12.09
C GLY A 75 8.19 -16.24 12.35
N ALA A 76 9.11 -16.59 11.43
CA ALA A 76 9.96 -17.79 11.55
C ALA A 76 9.13 -19.08 11.62
N TYR A 77 9.82 -20.22 11.62
CA TYR A 77 9.17 -21.53 11.58
C TYR A 77 9.90 -22.50 12.52
N LEU A 78 9.15 -23.29 13.29
CA LEU A 78 9.68 -24.32 14.16
C LEU A 78 8.87 -25.61 13.98
N ALA A 79 9.46 -26.60 13.33
CA ALA A 79 8.78 -27.88 13.09
C ALA A 79 9.75 -29.07 13.04
N TYR A 80 9.20 -30.27 13.11
CA TYR A 80 9.96 -31.49 12.90
C TYR A 80 10.21 -31.72 11.41
N LEU A 81 11.45 -32.03 11.06
CA LEU A 81 11.82 -32.54 9.76
C LEU A 81 11.43 -34.01 9.60
N ASN A 82 11.44 -34.52 8.37
CA ASN A 82 11.19 -35.93 8.06
C ASN A 82 12.13 -36.89 8.81
N ASN A 83 13.32 -36.44 9.19
CA ASN A 83 14.29 -37.21 9.98
C ASN A 83 14.02 -37.16 11.51
N GLY A 84 12.90 -36.57 11.93
CA GLY A 84 12.48 -36.46 13.32
C GLY A 84 13.21 -35.39 14.14
N LYS A 85 14.13 -34.61 13.56
CA LYS A 85 14.78 -33.48 14.25
C LYS A 85 13.88 -32.26 14.25
N LEU A 86 13.82 -31.55 15.38
CA LEU A 86 13.17 -30.25 15.49
C LEU A 86 14.11 -29.19 14.90
N GLN A 87 13.64 -28.43 13.89
CA GLN A 87 14.42 -27.38 13.24
C GLN A 87 13.76 -26.02 13.44
N TYR A 88 14.57 -25.04 13.84
CA TYR A 88 14.21 -23.64 13.86
C TYR A 88 14.74 -22.93 12.61
N HIS A 89 13.86 -22.29 11.86
CA HIS A 89 14.19 -21.47 10.70
C HIS A 89 13.80 -20.02 10.96
N SER A 90 14.79 -19.16 11.20
CA SER A 90 14.63 -17.75 11.59
C SER A 90 14.23 -16.81 10.44
N GLY A 91 13.56 -17.34 9.41
CA GLY A 91 13.26 -16.62 8.18
C GLY A 91 11.95 -15.81 8.23
N ARG A 92 11.63 -15.22 7.08
CA ARG A 92 10.39 -14.48 6.81
C ARG A 92 9.27 -15.47 6.51
N PHE A 93 8.48 -15.81 7.53
CA PHE A 93 7.31 -16.68 7.39
C PHE A 93 6.12 -15.94 7.93
N SER A 94 5.12 -15.67 7.07
CA SER A 94 3.93 -14.97 7.50
C SER A 94 3.10 -15.83 8.45
N ARG A 95 2.44 -15.15 9.40
CA ARG A 95 1.49 -15.74 10.34
C ARG A 95 0.09 -15.20 10.06
N ASP A 96 -0.83 -16.07 9.69
CA ASP A 96 -2.26 -15.75 9.60
C ASP A 96 -2.99 -16.20 10.87
N THR A 97 -3.31 -15.25 11.75
CA THR A 97 -3.97 -15.55 13.03
C THR A 97 -5.48 -15.57 12.91
N GLN A 98 -6.11 -16.55 13.57
CA GLN A 98 -7.52 -16.87 13.54
C GLN A 98 -8.03 -17.35 14.91
N TYR A 99 -9.28 -17.04 15.23
CA TYR A 99 -10.01 -17.62 16.37
C TYR A 99 -10.36 -19.09 16.11
N SER A 100 -10.85 -19.81 17.12
CA SER A 100 -11.19 -21.24 17.00
C SER A 100 -12.29 -21.56 15.98
N ASN A 101 -13.08 -20.56 15.60
CA ASN A 101 -14.10 -20.65 14.56
C ASN A 101 -13.57 -20.32 13.15
N GLY A 102 -12.26 -20.12 12.98
CA GLY A 102 -11.63 -19.79 11.69
C GLY A 102 -11.74 -18.32 11.28
N THR A 103 -12.36 -17.46 12.10
CA THR A 103 -12.43 -16.02 11.81
C THR A 103 -11.09 -15.35 12.08
N SER A 104 -10.68 -14.44 11.21
CA SER A 104 -9.44 -13.67 11.35
C SER A 104 -9.33 -12.99 12.71
N ALA A 105 -8.15 -13.06 13.30
CA ALA A 105 -7.85 -12.52 14.62
C ALA A 105 -6.60 -11.65 14.60
N TRP A 106 -6.53 -10.71 15.54
CA TRP A 106 -5.45 -9.73 15.65
C TRP A 106 -4.47 -10.10 16.75
N MET A 107 -3.17 -9.90 16.51
CA MET A 107 -2.17 -9.93 17.57
C MET A 107 -2.00 -8.54 18.19
N TYR A 108 -2.31 -8.41 19.48
CA TYR A 108 -2.19 -7.15 20.22
C TYR A 108 -0.93 -7.12 21.08
N PHE A 109 -0.13 -6.08 20.91
CA PHE A 109 1.02 -5.74 21.76
C PHE A 109 0.70 -4.44 22.49
N THR A 110 0.58 -4.48 23.82
CA THR A 110 0.19 -3.33 24.61
C THR A 110 1.23 -2.97 25.67
N ASN A 111 1.32 -1.68 26.02
CA ASN A 111 2.20 -1.17 27.08
C ASN A 111 3.63 -1.70 26.98
N THR A 112 4.15 -1.78 25.76
CA THR A 112 5.39 -2.48 25.45
C THR A 112 6.53 -1.50 25.29
N LYS A 113 7.74 -1.88 25.71
CA LYS A 113 8.94 -1.05 25.54
C LYS A 113 10.07 -1.82 24.88
N THR A 114 10.73 -1.20 23.91
CA THR A 114 11.98 -1.74 23.35
C THR A 114 13.07 -0.69 23.29
N TRP A 115 14.32 -1.13 23.45
CA TRP A 115 15.46 -0.23 23.27
C TRP A 115 16.74 -0.95 22.86
N LEU A 116 17.63 -0.22 22.17
CA LEU A 116 18.89 -0.77 21.68
C LEU A 116 18.66 -2.09 20.93
N CYS A 117 17.82 -2.07 19.91
CA CYS A 117 17.50 -3.21 19.06
C CYS A 117 17.82 -2.87 17.60
N ASN A 118 18.06 -3.89 16.76
CA ASN A 118 18.00 -3.68 15.33
C ASN A 118 16.58 -3.24 14.91
N ARG A 119 15.59 -4.11 15.11
CA ARG A 119 14.16 -3.75 15.07
C ARG A 119 13.60 -3.82 16.49
N GLY A 120 12.78 -2.86 16.90
CA GLY A 120 12.08 -2.95 18.18
C GLY A 120 11.09 -4.11 18.16
N LEU A 121 10.04 -3.97 17.36
CA LEU A 121 9.09 -5.03 17.06
C LEU A 121 9.15 -5.37 15.56
N ASN A 122 9.34 -6.64 15.22
CA ASN A 122 9.26 -7.13 13.85
C ASN A 122 8.21 -8.24 13.74
N HIS A 123 7.20 -8.06 12.91
CA HIS A 123 6.06 -8.97 12.84
C HIS A 123 5.71 -9.35 11.40
N TRP A 124 6.16 -10.52 11.00
CA TRP A 124 5.79 -11.18 9.74
C TRP A 124 4.46 -11.89 9.90
N GLY A 125 3.36 -11.16 9.78
CA GLY A 125 2.03 -11.75 9.84
C GLY A 125 0.97 -10.83 9.29
N GLU A 126 -0.23 -11.39 9.13
CA GLU A 126 -1.29 -10.77 8.35
C GLU A 126 -2.02 -9.68 9.13
N ARG A 127 -2.06 -9.76 10.47
CA ARG A 127 -2.87 -8.87 11.32
C ARG A 127 -2.22 -8.57 12.66
N MET A 128 -1.89 -7.30 12.92
CA MET A 128 -1.33 -6.90 14.20
C MET A 128 -1.66 -5.48 14.64
N VAL A 129 -1.67 -5.25 15.95
CA VAL A 129 -1.83 -3.93 16.54
C VAL A 129 -0.82 -3.72 17.65
N ILE A 130 -0.15 -2.57 17.64
CA ILE A 130 0.70 -2.07 18.71
C ILE A 130 0.00 -0.88 19.37
N ARG A 131 -0.14 -0.87 20.70
CA ARG A 131 -0.65 0.28 21.46
C ARG A 131 0.18 0.60 22.69
N TYR A 132 0.29 1.88 23.03
CA TYR A 132 1.05 2.34 24.21
C TYR A 132 2.51 1.85 24.13
N TYR A 133 3.15 2.09 22.98
CA TYR A 133 4.47 1.54 22.67
C TYR A 133 5.57 2.58 22.79
N GLU A 134 6.64 2.18 23.45
CA GLU A 134 7.85 2.98 23.59
C GLU A 134 9.03 2.31 22.88
N SER A 135 9.70 3.05 22.01
CA SER A 135 10.92 2.61 21.34
C SER A 135 12.03 3.63 21.54
N HIS A 136 13.20 3.17 21.99
CA HIS A 136 14.33 4.07 22.28
C HIS A 136 15.62 3.55 21.65
N ASP A 137 16.30 4.36 20.85
CA ASP A 137 17.61 4.01 20.28
C ASP A 137 17.63 2.70 19.46
N ASN A 138 16.51 2.30 18.87
CA ASN A 138 16.45 1.19 17.90
C ASN A 138 16.90 1.66 16.51
N LEU A 139 17.42 0.78 15.66
CA LEU A 139 17.66 1.15 14.26
C LEU A 139 16.34 1.39 13.54
N ARG A 140 15.35 0.53 13.81
CA ARG A 140 13.96 0.77 13.45
C ARG A 140 13.01 0.50 14.59
N SER A 141 12.03 1.38 14.80
CA SER A 141 11.09 1.23 15.91
C SER A 141 10.22 -0.02 15.77
N ALA A 142 9.59 -0.17 14.60
CA ALA A 142 8.75 -1.31 14.28
C ALA A 142 8.79 -1.62 12.78
N VAL A 143 8.56 -2.89 12.45
CA VAL A 143 8.27 -3.39 11.11
C VAL A 143 7.00 -4.22 11.22
N MET A 144 5.99 -3.81 10.47
CA MET A 144 4.63 -4.34 10.55
C MET A 144 4.16 -4.66 9.14
N PHE A 145 3.70 -5.89 8.94
CA PHE A 145 3.19 -6.39 7.66
C PHE A 145 1.68 -6.63 7.74
N GLY A 146 1.07 -6.91 6.57
CA GLY A 146 -0.36 -7.16 6.44
C GLY A 146 -1.22 -5.94 6.81
N GLU A 147 -2.36 -6.20 7.44
CA GLU A 147 -3.20 -5.18 8.06
C GLU A 147 -2.64 -4.85 9.45
N SER A 148 -2.25 -3.60 9.67
CA SER A 148 -1.51 -3.27 10.88
C SER A 148 -1.82 -1.88 11.45
N GLY A 149 -1.82 -1.76 12.78
CA GLY A 149 -2.15 -0.53 13.49
C GLY A 149 -1.13 -0.18 14.56
N PHE A 150 -0.58 1.02 14.55
CA PHE A 150 0.30 1.54 15.60
C PHE A 150 -0.31 2.80 16.21
N ASP A 151 -0.73 2.70 17.48
CA ASP A 151 -1.42 3.76 18.20
C ASP A 151 -0.77 4.14 19.52
N ILE A 152 -0.77 5.43 19.87
CA ILE A 152 -0.26 5.93 21.15
C ILE A 152 1.19 5.46 21.36
N GLY A 153 2.11 6.10 20.66
CA GLY A 153 3.51 5.73 20.66
C GLY A 153 4.44 6.85 21.10
N LEU A 154 5.55 6.48 21.72
CA LEU A 154 6.73 7.34 21.84
C LEU A 154 7.91 6.63 21.19
N VAL A 155 8.42 7.20 20.11
CA VAL A 155 9.61 6.70 19.44
C VAL A 155 10.71 7.74 19.55
N VAL A 156 11.78 7.38 20.24
CA VAL A 156 12.96 8.21 20.47
C VAL A 156 14.09 7.67 19.60
N GLY A 157 14.44 8.39 18.53
CA GLY A 157 15.52 8.01 17.63
C GLY A 157 16.87 7.95 18.33
N ARG A 158 17.16 8.98 19.16
CA ARG A 158 18.35 9.03 20.02
C ARG A 158 18.01 9.55 21.42
N THR A 159 18.30 8.77 22.45
CA THR A 159 18.27 9.26 23.84
C THR A 159 19.55 10.05 24.15
N ASN A 160 19.54 10.88 25.20
CA ASN A 160 20.72 11.65 25.63
C ASN A 160 21.78 10.76 26.34
N ASN A 161 21.79 9.45 26.07
CA ASN A 161 22.70 8.51 26.68
C ASN A 161 24.01 8.44 25.89
N TYR A 162 24.92 9.37 26.20
CA TYR A 162 26.26 9.47 25.60
C TYR A 162 27.09 8.18 25.75
N ASN A 163 26.81 7.38 26.79
CA ASN A 163 27.49 6.12 27.11
C ASN A 163 26.82 4.87 26.52
N GLY A 164 25.85 5.01 25.62
CA GLY A 164 25.45 3.93 24.71
C GLY A 164 26.57 3.65 23.71
N SER A 165 27.78 3.34 24.17
CA SER A 165 29.05 3.36 23.45
C SER A 165 29.13 2.43 22.23
N TRP A 166 28.18 1.51 22.06
CA TRP A 166 27.96 0.78 20.81
C TRP A 166 27.48 1.69 19.66
N GLN A 167 26.86 2.83 19.98
CA GLN A 167 26.61 3.93 19.06
C GLN A 167 27.92 4.61 18.61
N GLN A 168 29.13 4.27 19.06
CA GLN A 168 30.35 4.85 18.49
C GLN A 168 30.83 4.09 17.24
N GLU A 169 30.77 2.74 17.26
CA GLU A 169 31.03 1.92 16.07
C GLU A 169 29.88 2.02 15.06
N TYR A 170 28.63 2.11 15.54
CA TYR A 170 27.43 2.21 14.71
C TYR A 170 26.79 3.61 14.73
N ARG A 171 27.56 4.66 15.04
CA ARG A 171 27.11 6.08 15.00
C ARG A 171 26.60 6.50 13.61
N TRP A 172 26.97 5.71 12.61
CA TRP A 172 26.66 5.85 11.20
C TRP A 172 25.45 5.04 10.74
N GLN A 173 24.85 4.22 11.62
CA GLN A 173 23.63 3.52 11.24
C GLN A 173 22.42 4.44 11.35
N PRO A 174 21.59 4.47 10.30
CA PRO A 174 20.43 5.32 10.28
C PRO A 174 19.43 4.97 11.36
N ARG A 175 18.81 5.99 11.93
CA ARG A 175 17.63 5.88 12.77
C ARG A 175 16.39 6.03 11.91
N GLN A 176 15.67 4.93 11.78
CA GLN A 176 14.43 4.86 11.04
C GLN A 176 13.26 4.72 12.01
N GLY A 177 12.25 5.58 11.91
CA GLY A 177 11.09 5.47 12.80
C GLY A 177 10.22 4.28 12.41
N PHE A 178 9.44 4.44 11.36
CA PHE A 178 8.58 3.42 10.77
C PHE A 178 8.85 3.31 9.28
N GLN A 179 8.70 2.10 8.73
CA GLN A 179 8.87 1.84 7.31
C GLN A 179 7.60 1.25 6.72
N PHE A 180 7.04 1.91 5.70
CA PHE A 180 6.08 1.31 4.77
C PHE A 180 6.85 0.49 3.74
N TYR A 181 6.55 -0.80 3.67
CA TYR A 181 7.29 -1.77 2.87
C TYR A 181 6.45 -3.00 2.61
N ASP A 182 6.68 -3.60 1.44
CA ASP A 182 6.06 -4.82 0.94
C ASP A 182 4.67 -4.64 0.34
N THR A 183 4.34 -5.54 -0.58
CA THR A 183 3.03 -5.64 -1.23
C THR A 183 1.92 -5.88 -0.22
N TRP A 184 0.72 -5.39 -0.55
CA TRP A 184 -0.49 -5.58 0.27
C TRP A 184 -0.49 -5.03 1.69
N VAL A 185 0.58 -4.36 2.13
CA VAL A 185 0.62 -3.75 3.47
C VAL A 185 -0.36 -2.58 3.57
N LYS A 186 -1.25 -2.69 4.57
CA LYS A 186 -2.29 -1.71 4.94
C LYS A 186 -2.03 -1.29 6.38
N THR A 187 -1.22 -0.25 6.56
CA THR A 187 -0.82 0.22 7.88
C THR A 187 -1.51 1.53 8.25
N MET A 188 -1.95 1.61 9.51
CA MET A 188 -2.46 2.81 10.14
C MET A 188 -1.60 3.27 11.30
N LEU A 189 -1.12 4.51 11.25
CA LEU A 189 -0.35 5.14 12.32
C LEU A 189 -1.19 6.24 12.98
N SER A 190 -1.35 6.22 14.30
CA SER A 190 -2.08 7.27 15.02
C SER A 190 -1.47 7.68 16.35
N ASN A 191 -1.47 8.99 16.63
CA ASN A 191 -1.08 9.52 17.94
C ASN A 191 0.32 9.05 18.38
N ILE A 192 1.32 9.24 17.53
CA ILE A 192 2.70 8.85 17.80
C ILE A 192 3.56 10.10 17.92
N THR A 193 4.32 10.20 19.00
CA THR A 193 5.36 11.20 19.16
C THR A 193 6.70 10.64 18.72
N TRP A 194 7.28 11.24 17.69
CA TRP A 194 8.63 11.00 17.21
C TRP A 194 9.56 12.04 17.82
N ARG A 195 10.62 11.59 18.50
CA ARG A 195 11.52 12.45 19.27
C ARG A 195 12.98 12.21 18.92
N ASN A 196 13.78 13.27 18.87
CA ASN A 196 15.25 13.21 18.76
C ASN A 196 15.75 12.40 17.55
N PHE A 197 15.14 12.61 16.39
CA PHE A 197 15.72 12.20 15.12
C PHE A 197 16.53 13.38 14.59
N GLY A 198 17.77 13.14 14.18
CA GLY A 198 18.67 14.21 13.72
C GLY A 198 19.31 13.83 12.39
N LYS A 199 19.73 14.82 11.62
CA LYS A 199 20.29 14.62 10.28
C LYS A 199 21.63 13.87 10.27
N ALA A 200 21.58 12.53 10.30
CA ALA A 200 22.64 11.65 9.81
C ALA A 200 22.28 11.16 8.39
N SER A 201 23.26 10.66 7.63
CA SER A 201 22.98 10.03 6.32
C SER A 201 22.02 8.86 6.55
N ASP A 202 20.82 8.94 5.96
CA ASP A 202 19.76 7.92 5.96
C ASP A 202 18.83 7.87 7.21
N ASP A 203 18.95 8.82 8.14
CA ASP A 203 17.93 9.00 9.20
C ASP A 203 16.59 9.40 8.58
N ALA A 204 15.50 8.73 8.99
CA ALA A 204 14.14 9.01 8.51
C ALA A 204 13.09 8.59 9.54
N VAL A 205 12.16 9.45 9.91
CA VAL A 205 11.07 9.09 10.81
C VAL A 205 10.08 8.17 10.10
N ILE A 206 9.56 8.58 8.95
CA ILE A 206 8.73 7.74 8.10
C ILE A 206 9.50 7.43 6.83
N LEU A 207 9.73 6.15 6.57
CA LEU A 207 10.39 5.66 5.38
C LEU A 207 9.37 4.98 4.47
N TYR A 208 9.36 5.36 3.20
CA TYR A 208 8.62 4.63 2.17
C TYR A 208 9.65 3.92 1.27
N MET A 209 9.72 2.60 1.34
CA MET A 209 10.68 1.85 0.54
C MET A 209 10.11 1.52 -0.84
N THR A 210 10.79 1.98 -1.89
CA THR A 210 10.42 1.71 -3.28
C THR A 210 11.50 0.92 -4.04
N HIS A 211 12.31 0.14 -3.33
CA HIS A 211 13.48 -0.58 -3.87
C HIS A 211 13.21 -1.55 -5.03
N SER A 212 11.96 -1.92 -5.28
CA SER A 212 11.52 -2.56 -6.52
C SER A 212 10.03 -2.30 -6.73
N ASP A 213 9.61 -2.26 -7.99
CA ASP A 213 8.19 -2.23 -8.36
C ASP A 213 7.45 -3.51 -7.86
N HIS A 214 8.16 -4.58 -7.53
CA HIS A 214 7.60 -5.82 -7.01
C HIS A 214 7.17 -5.73 -5.54
N TYR A 215 7.81 -4.86 -4.73
CA TYR A 215 7.60 -4.79 -3.28
C TYR A 215 7.07 -3.43 -2.81
N ILE A 216 6.49 -2.64 -3.72
CA ILE A 216 5.80 -1.41 -3.35
C ILE A 216 4.54 -1.74 -2.52
N PRO A 217 4.21 -0.95 -1.49
CA PRO A 217 2.92 -1.05 -0.85
C PRO A 217 1.78 -0.84 -1.85
N GLN A 218 1.02 -1.92 -2.08
CA GLN A 218 -0.17 -1.92 -2.95
C GLN A 218 -1.44 -1.54 -2.16
N GLY A 219 -1.38 -1.59 -0.83
CA GLY A 219 -2.44 -1.10 0.06
C GLY A 219 -2.35 0.42 0.27
N ILE A 220 -3.49 1.08 0.41
CA ILE A 220 -3.54 2.46 0.92
C ILE A 220 -3.16 2.44 2.41
N ASN A 221 -2.23 3.30 2.81
CA ASN A 221 -1.80 3.47 4.21
C ASN A 221 -2.38 4.76 4.80
N SER A 222 -2.60 4.82 6.12
CA SER A 222 -3.16 5.99 6.81
C SER A 222 -2.28 6.46 7.95
N ILE A 223 -2.22 7.78 8.15
CA ILE A 223 -1.45 8.41 9.22
C ILE A 223 -2.26 9.57 9.79
N ARG A 224 -2.33 9.66 11.12
CA ARG A 224 -3.02 10.76 11.83
C ARG A 224 -2.29 11.14 13.13
N GLU A 225 -2.41 12.40 13.54
CA GLU A 225 -1.96 12.86 14.87
C GLU A 225 -0.48 12.50 15.17
N LEU A 226 0.42 12.72 14.20
CA LEU A 226 1.85 12.57 14.47
C LEU A 226 2.41 13.84 15.10
N ASN A 227 3.17 13.66 16.18
CA ASN A 227 3.89 14.75 16.84
C ASN A 227 5.39 14.57 16.60
N PHE A 228 6.11 15.68 16.41
CA PHE A 228 7.54 15.68 16.15
C PHE A 228 8.24 16.62 17.14
N GLU A 229 9.09 16.07 17.99
CA GLU A 229 9.78 16.79 19.07
C GLU A 229 11.29 16.70 18.86
N ASN A 230 11.96 17.83 18.61
CA ASN A 230 13.39 17.81 18.28
C ASN A 230 13.69 16.84 17.12
N VAL A 231 12.94 17.00 16.04
CA VAL A 231 13.10 16.24 14.79
C VAL A 231 13.27 17.23 13.66
N ASP A 232 14.39 17.11 12.96
CA ASP A 232 14.67 17.90 11.77
C ASP A 232 13.57 17.66 10.73
N MET A 233 13.07 18.73 10.09
CA MET A 233 11.95 18.59 9.16
C MET A 233 12.31 17.67 7.98
N ASP A 234 13.58 17.66 7.56
CA ASP A 234 14.09 16.95 6.39
C ASP A 234 14.26 15.46 6.47
N ILE A 235 13.98 14.93 7.65
CA ILE A 235 13.97 13.49 7.88
C ILE A 235 12.61 13.01 8.34
N ARG A 236 11.57 13.84 8.39
CA ARG A 236 10.24 13.38 8.86
C ARG A 236 9.59 12.37 7.93
N LEU A 237 9.75 12.57 6.62
CA LEU A 237 9.28 11.68 5.59
C LEU A 237 10.37 11.53 4.54
N HIS A 238 10.77 10.28 4.27
CA HIS A 238 11.77 9.93 3.29
C HIS A 238 11.22 8.87 2.34
N ILE A 239 11.44 9.08 1.04
CA ILE A 239 11.16 8.08 0.01
C ILE A 239 12.51 7.49 -0.39
N ASP A 240 12.73 6.24 -0.01
CA ASP A 240 13.96 5.52 -0.34
C ASP A 240 13.86 5.00 -1.77
N ASN A 241 14.49 5.74 -2.69
CA ASN A 241 14.49 5.48 -4.12
C ASN A 241 15.52 4.41 -4.54
N CYS A 242 16.19 3.75 -3.59
CA CYS A 242 17.37 2.96 -3.86
C CYS A 242 17.16 1.49 -3.48
N GLY A 243 17.22 0.59 -4.47
CA GLY A 243 17.34 -0.85 -4.23
C GLY A 243 18.76 -1.31 -3.96
N SER A 244 18.98 -2.63 -3.93
CA SER A 244 20.27 -3.26 -3.61
C SER A 244 21.39 -3.01 -4.64
N SER A 245 21.14 -2.23 -5.69
CA SER A 245 22.03 -2.01 -6.84
C SER A 245 22.17 -0.53 -7.21
N CYS A 246 22.45 0.35 -6.24
CA CYS A 246 22.69 1.79 -6.43
C CYS A 246 23.81 2.20 -7.42
N ASN A 247 24.34 1.28 -8.23
CA ASN A 247 25.37 1.55 -9.23
C ASN A 247 24.95 1.28 -10.68
N SER A 248 23.70 0.89 -10.96
CA SER A 248 23.21 0.77 -12.34
C SER A 248 21.94 1.57 -12.55
N ARG A 249 21.90 2.22 -13.72
CA ARG A 249 20.85 3.11 -14.23
C ARG A 249 19.50 2.39 -14.41
N GLU A 250 18.87 1.97 -13.33
CA GLU A 250 17.53 1.38 -13.38
C GLU A 250 16.51 2.40 -12.86
N THR A 251 15.84 3.05 -13.81
CA THR A 251 14.70 3.92 -13.58
C THR A 251 13.48 3.07 -13.19
N MET A 252 13.27 2.88 -11.89
CA MET A 252 12.04 2.27 -11.36
C MET A 252 10.85 3.21 -11.57
N SER A 253 9.71 2.67 -12.04
CA SER A 253 8.61 3.47 -12.59
C SER A 253 7.43 3.70 -11.62
N SER A 254 7.26 2.94 -10.55
CA SER A 254 6.04 3.08 -9.71
C SER A 254 6.24 3.94 -8.45
N ARG A 255 6.42 5.25 -8.62
CA ARG A 255 6.39 6.19 -7.49
C ARG A 255 4.95 6.48 -7.06
N ILE A 256 4.47 5.82 -6.00
CA ILE A 256 3.31 6.31 -5.24
C ILE A 256 3.63 6.34 -3.74
N ALA A 257 4.32 7.39 -3.30
CA ALA A 257 3.57 8.44 -2.61
C ALA A 257 3.14 9.39 -3.73
N ALA A 258 1.95 9.96 -3.71
CA ALA A 258 1.41 10.67 -4.85
C ALA A 258 2.24 11.94 -5.18
N VAL A 259 3.22 11.83 -6.09
CA VAL A 259 4.11 12.97 -6.39
C VAL A 259 4.77 12.92 -7.79
N HIS A 260 4.06 13.44 -8.80
CA HIS A 260 4.71 14.29 -9.81
C HIS A 260 4.45 15.76 -9.47
N ARG A 261 5.15 16.72 -10.09
CA ARG A 261 5.12 18.14 -9.74
C ARG A 261 3.77 18.85 -9.95
N ASN A 262 2.79 18.28 -10.66
CA ASN A 262 1.57 19.05 -11.00
C ASN A 262 0.33 18.21 -11.36
N TRP A 263 0.35 16.89 -11.14
CA TRP A 263 -0.71 15.95 -11.53
C TRP A 263 -2.06 16.18 -10.84
N TRP A 264 -2.22 17.16 -9.96
CA TRP A 264 -3.46 17.45 -9.23
C TRP A 264 -3.88 18.94 -9.32
N ASN A 265 -3.13 19.78 -10.07
CA ASN A 265 -3.38 21.22 -10.15
C ASN A 265 -4.59 21.56 -11.04
N LEU A 266 -5.80 21.24 -10.57
CA LEU A 266 -7.07 21.67 -11.18
C LEU A 266 -7.92 22.59 -10.30
N THR A 267 -7.45 22.97 -9.12
CA THR A 267 -8.03 24.10 -8.39
C THR A 267 -6.91 24.91 -7.80
N THR A 268 -6.84 26.17 -8.20
CA THR A 268 -6.11 27.24 -7.52
C THR A 268 -6.51 27.27 -6.03
N GLY A 269 -5.82 26.50 -5.18
CA GLY A 269 -5.86 26.68 -3.72
C GLY A 269 -6.08 25.47 -2.80
N GLY A 270 -5.88 24.22 -3.22
CA GLY A 270 -6.14 23.05 -2.34
C GLY A 270 -4.95 22.17 -1.96
N CYS A 271 -3.82 22.23 -2.68
CA CYS A 271 -2.62 21.50 -2.28
C CYS A 271 -1.35 22.35 -2.44
N GLU A 272 -0.32 22.04 -1.65
CA GLU A 272 0.96 22.73 -1.65
C GLU A 272 2.13 21.75 -1.76
N LEU A 273 3.18 22.13 -2.51
CA LEU A 273 4.42 21.36 -2.58
C LEU A 273 5.19 21.63 -1.31
N LEU A 274 5.37 20.60 -0.52
CA LEU A 274 6.33 20.61 0.57
C LEU A 274 7.72 20.23 0.05
N GLN A 275 8.70 20.33 0.94
CA GLN A 275 10.04 19.82 0.68
C GLN A 275 10.01 18.31 0.35
N TRP A 276 11.07 17.82 -0.31
CA TRP A 276 11.25 16.39 -0.70
C TRP A 276 10.27 15.85 -1.74
N ASN A 277 9.68 16.73 -2.55
CA ASN A 277 8.64 16.33 -3.49
C ASN A 277 7.52 15.62 -2.75
N VAL A 278 6.91 16.25 -1.74
CA VAL A 278 5.74 15.72 -1.03
C VAL A 278 4.62 16.75 -1.18
N TRP A 279 3.46 16.37 -1.68
CA TRP A 279 2.32 17.29 -1.76
C TRP A 279 1.41 17.13 -0.54
N ARG A 280 1.01 18.26 0.06
CA ARG A 280 -0.06 18.29 1.06
C ARG A 280 -1.33 18.76 0.39
N CYS A 281 -2.36 17.92 0.35
CA CYS A 281 -3.68 18.26 -0.16
C CYS A 281 -4.71 18.36 0.96
N ASP A 282 -5.61 19.33 0.85
CA ASP A 282 -6.80 19.38 1.70
C ASP A 282 -7.72 18.21 1.35
N TRP A 283 -8.03 17.41 2.37
CA TRP A 283 -9.00 16.33 2.24
C TRP A 283 -10.40 16.90 2.10
N THR A 284 -11.21 16.31 1.21
CA THR A 284 -12.64 16.60 1.11
C THR A 284 -13.41 15.29 1.04
N SER A 285 -14.65 15.26 1.57
CA SER A 285 -15.52 14.10 1.45
C SER A 285 -15.89 13.75 -0.01
N ALA A 286 -15.65 14.67 -0.94
CA ALA A 286 -15.88 14.48 -2.37
C ALA A 286 -14.66 13.86 -3.11
N ARG A 287 -13.50 13.74 -2.47
CA ARG A 287 -12.27 13.23 -3.08
C ARG A 287 -11.49 12.38 -2.08
N VAL A 288 -11.58 11.05 -2.23
CA VAL A 288 -10.75 10.09 -1.50
C VAL A 288 -9.66 9.53 -2.41
N ILE A 289 -8.68 8.83 -1.83
CA ILE A 289 -7.70 8.06 -2.60
C ILE A 289 -8.38 6.80 -3.16
N ALA A 290 -8.13 6.53 -4.44
CA ALA A 290 -8.56 5.35 -5.16
C ALA A 290 -7.33 4.56 -5.62
N PHE A 291 -7.41 3.24 -5.61
CA PHE A 291 -6.47 2.34 -6.27
C PHE A 291 -7.20 1.50 -7.32
N ALA A 292 -6.59 1.33 -8.49
CA ALA A 292 -7.08 0.43 -9.53
C ALA A 292 -5.92 -0.36 -10.13
N ASP A 293 -6.13 -1.66 -10.26
CA ASP A 293 -5.20 -2.58 -10.89
C ASP A 293 -5.35 -2.57 -12.42
N LEU A 294 -4.58 -1.75 -13.14
CA LEU A 294 -4.61 -1.69 -14.60
C LEU A 294 -3.69 -2.77 -15.17
N TYR A 295 -4.25 -3.73 -15.93
CA TYR A 295 -3.52 -4.92 -16.38
C TYR A 295 -3.71 -5.18 -17.88
N ILE A 296 -2.60 -5.39 -18.59
CA ILE A 296 -2.57 -5.86 -19.99
C ILE A 296 -1.90 -7.25 -19.99
N PRO A 297 -2.63 -8.33 -20.34
CA PRO A 297 -2.06 -9.67 -20.36
C PRO A 297 -0.85 -9.75 -21.27
N GLY A 298 0.18 -10.47 -20.82
CA GLY A 298 1.43 -10.58 -21.55
C GLY A 298 2.40 -9.44 -21.30
N LEU A 299 1.89 -8.22 -21.06
CA LEU A 299 2.72 -7.03 -20.84
C LEU A 299 2.96 -6.75 -19.36
N MET A 300 1.97 -7.02 -18.52
CA MET A 300 1.96 -6.72 -17.08
C MET A 300 1.90 -7.99 -16.20
N ASP A 301 2.55 -9.08 -16.63
CA ASP A 301 2.50 -10.38 -15.94
C ASP A 301 3.47 -10.48 -14.74
N GLY A 302 4.04 -9.36 -14.28
CA GLY A 302 5.13 -9.36 -13.32
C GLY A 302 6.41 -10.04 -13.86
N CYS A 303 7.38 -10.28 -12.97
CA CYS A 303 8.46 -11.25 -13.20
C CYS A 303 8.12 -12.51 -12.41
N ASP A 304 7.86 -13.61 -13.10
CA ASP A 304 7.45 -14.88 -12.49
C ASP A 304 8.57 -15.42 -11.59
N ASN A 305 8.37 -15.36 -10.28
CA ASN A 305 9.32 -15.73 -9.24
C ASN A 305 9.24 -17.22 -8.92
N SER A 306 9.15 -18.06 -9.96
CA SER A 306 8.95 -19.51 -9.85
C SER A 306 10.01 -20.28 -9.05
N ASN A 307 11.04 -19.61 -8.51
CA ASN A 307 11.91 -20.18 -7.51
C ASN A 307 12.36 -19.19 -6.41
N PRO A 308 11.65 -19.11 -5.27
CA PRO A 308 12.05 -18.27 -4.12
C PRO A 308 13.39 -18.70 -3.47
N LEU A 309 14.01 -19.81 -3.90
CA LEU A 309 15.28 -20.31 -3.37
C LEU A 309 16.49 -19.98 -4.26
N SER A 310 16.32 -19.29 -5.39
CA SER A 310 17.43 -18.94 -6.29
C SER A 310 17.45 -17.44 -6.65
N PRO A 311 18.09 -16.59 -5.83
CA PRO A 311 18.26 -15.16 -6.10
C PRO A 311 19.04 -14.83 -7.39
N SER A 312 19.66 -15.82 -8.05
CA SER A 312 20.46 -15.62 -9.27
C SER A 312 19.69 -15.83 -10.57
N ASN A 313 18.44 -16.27 -10.52
CA ASN A 313 17.61 -16.51 -11.71
C ASN A 313 16.44 -15.52 -11.82
N PHE A 314 16.65 -14.25 -11.44
CA PHE A 314 15.76 -13.15 -11.83
C PHE A 314 15.95 -12.83 -13.31
N THR A 315 15.50 -13.72 -14.17
CA THR A 315 15.42 -13.44 -15.59
C THR A 315 13.97 -13.15 -15.91
N CYS A 316 13.61 -11.87 -16.01
CA CYS A 316 12.36 -11.44 -16.64
C CYS A 316 12.47 -11.68 -18.16
N THR A 317 12.72 -12.94 -18.59
CA THR A 317 12.93 -13.32 -19.99
C THR A 317 11.72 -13.04 -20.87
N ASP A 318 10.56 -12.89 -20.24
CA ASP A 318 9.28 -12.74 -20.90
C ASP A 318 8.83 -11.28 -21.00
N GLN A 319 9.59 -10.33 -20.42
CA GLN A 319 9.29 -8.90 -20.56
C GLN A 319 9.94 -8.36 -21.83
N ASN A 320 9.12 -8.18 -22.87
CA ASN A 320 9.55 -7.59 -24.14
C ASN A 320 9.42 -6.05 -24.17
N ALA A 321 8.69 -5.47 -23.21
CA ALA A 321 8.67 -4.03 -22.95
C ALA A 321 9.72 -3.66 -21.90
N GLY A 322 10.26 -2.44 -21.97
CA GLY A 322 11.12 -1.93 -20.91
C GLY A 322 10.39 -1.84 -19.56
N TYR A 323 11.10 -1.45 -18.49
CA TYR A 323 10.55 -1.24 -17.14
C TYR A 323 9.37 -0.23 -17.09
N THR A 324 9.04 0.42 -18.19
CA THR A 324 7.83 1.22 -18.36
C THR A 324 6.94 0.60 -19.43
N VAL A 325 5.73 0.17 -19.05
CA VAL A 325 4.71 -0.46 -19.91
C VAL A 325 3.58 0.51 -20.29
N GLY A 326 3.56 1.69 -19.67
CA GLY A 326 2.61 2.73 -20.00
C GLY A 326 2.79 3.95 -19.13
N TYR A 327 1.81 4.83 -19.18
CA TYR A 327 1.79 6.09 -18.47
C TYR A 327 0.37 6.35 -17.98
N VAL A 328 0.21 6.76 -16.73
CA VAL A 328 -1.08 7.25 -16.22
C VAL A 328 -0.93 8.69 -15.77
N SER A 329 -1.73 9.56 -16.37
CA SER A 329 -1.92 10.94 -15.92
C SER A 329 -3.28 11.09 -15.28
N GLN A 330 -3.43 12.07 -14.41
CA GLN A 330 -4.72 12.45 -13.84
C GLN A 330 -4.92 13.91 -14.25
N TRP A 331 -6.12 14.23 -14.75
CA TRP A 331 -6.49 15.56 -15.28
C TRP A 331 -5.76 16.01 -16.58
N GLU A 332 -6.03 17.25 -17.02
CA GLU A 332 -5.53 17.96 -18.21
C GLU A 332 -3.99 18.15 -18.26
N ASP A 333 -3.26 17.52 -17.35
CA ASP A 333 -1.82 17.60 -17.30
C ASP A 333 -1.18 16.46 -18.09
N LEU A 334 -0.38 16.80 -19.11
CA LEU A 334 0.33 15.85 -19.97
C LEU A 334 1.45 15.08 -19.23
N ARG A 335 1.65 15.35 -17.93
CA ARG A 335 2.63 14.68 -17.07
C ARG A 335 2.03 13.42 -16.47
N ALA A 336 2.63 12.29 -16.81
CA ALA A 336 2.15 10.98 -16.42
C ALA A 336 3.17 10.21 -15.58
N ILE A 337 2.67 9.32 -14.73
CA ILE A 337 3.47 8.37 -13.97
C ILE A 337 3.75 7.17 -14.87
N PRO A 338 5.02 6.77 -15.07
CA PRO A 338 5.32 5.56 -15.81
C PRO A 338 4.76 4.35 -15.05
N LEU A 339 4.07 3.46 -15.74
CA LEU A 339 3.61 2.20 -15.17
C LEU A 339 4.67 1.14 -15.33
N SER A 340 4.88 0.34 -14.29
CA SER A 340 5.74 -0.83 -14.35
C SER A 340 4.97 -2.06 -14.89
N PRO A 341 5.67 -3.15 -15.23
CA PRO A 341 5.02 -4.44 -15.50
C PRO A 341 4.25 -5.03 -14.31
N TRP A 342 4.38 -4.47 -13.11
CA TRP A 342 3.52 -4.79 -11.98
C TRP A 342 2.28 -3.89 -12.01
N PRO A 343 1.08 -4.48 -12.07
CA PRO A 343 -0.12 -3.70 -12.28
C PRO A 343 -0.55 -3.03 -10.95
N GLY A 344 -1.24 -1.89 -11.07
CA GLY A 344 -1.64 -1.07 -9.91
C GLY A 344 -1.26 0.40 -10.04
N VAL A 345 -2.25 1.27 -9.87
CA VAL A 345 -2.06 2.72 -9.75
C VAL A 345 -3.04 3.28 -8.73
N ALA A 346 -2.55 4.16 -7.87
CA ALA A 346 -3.35 4.93 -6.94
C ALA A 346 -3.37 6.43 -7.31
N GLY A 347 -4.47 7.09 -6.97
CA GLY A 347 -4.75 8.45 -7.35
C GLY A 347 -5.96 9.02 -6.64
N HIS A 348 -6.40 10.20 -7.06
CA HIS A 348 -7.66 10.73 -6.56
C HIS A 348 -8.84 9.99 -7.21
N SER A 349 -9.93 9.88 -6.46
CA SER A 349 -11.25 9.49 -6.96
C SER A 349 -12.06 10.69 -7.46
N ASN A 350 -13.17 10.39 -8.11
CA ASN A 350 -14.14 11.29 -8.72
C ASN A 350 -13.51 12.16 -9.80
N ILE A 351 -12.67 11.53 -10.62
CA ILE A 351 -11.80 12.22 -11.55
C ILE A 351 -11.33 11.35 -12.72
N GLY A 352 -10.91 11.99 -13.81
CA GLY A 352 -10.40 11.36 -15.02
C GLY A 352 -8.92 10.95 -14.92
N TRP A 353 -8.64 9.68 -15.12
CA TRP A 353 -7.32 9.11 -15.29
C TRP A 353 -7.11 8.81 -16.77
N TYR A 354 -6.06 9.35 -17.37
CA TYR A 354 -5.69 9.06 -18.75
C TYR A 354 -4.55 8.05 -18.80
N TRP A 355 -4.81 6.90 -19.40
CA TRP A 355 -3.85 5.79 -19.50
C TRP A 355 -3.37 5.61 -20.94
N ARG A 356 -2.04 5.64 -21.10
CA ARG A 356 -1.33 5.47 -22.37
C ARG A 356 -0.33 4.33 -22.28
N PRO A 357 -0.63 3.13 -22.80
CA PRO A 357 0.34 2.05 -22.90
C PRO A 357 1.44 2.37 -23.93
N VAL A 358 2.66 1.88 -23.70
CA VAL A 358 3.84 2.28 -24.51
C VAL A 358 3.79 1.86 -25.98
N TRP A 359 3.00 0.84 -26.31
CA TRP A 359 2.86 0.32 -27.68
C TRP A 359 1.58 0.80 -28.38
N GLY A 360 0.85 1.73 -27.76
CA GLY A 360 -0.48 2.14 -28.18
C GLY A 360 -1.58 1.44 -27.38
N PRO A 361 -2.85 1.79 -27.60
CA PRO A 361 -3.98 1.20 -26.89
C PRO A 361 -4.19 -0.28 -27.28
N PRO A 362 -4.34 -1.20 -26.31
CA PRO A 362 -4.41 -2.63 -26.55
C PRO A 362 -5.80 -3.08 -27.02
N SER A 363 -5.87 -4.19 -27.73
CA SER A 363 -7.12 -4.85 -28.14
C SER A 363 -7.84 -5.53 -26.99
N TYR A 364 -7.15 -5.77 -25.87
CA TYR A 364 -7.67 -6.38 -24.66
C TYR A 364 -6.92 -5.82 -23.44
N PHE A 365 -7.66 -5.48 -22.39
CA PHE A 365 -7.09 -5.18 -21.07
C PHE A 365 -8.10 -5.47 -19.96
N ASN A 366 -7.59 -5.55 -18.74
CA ASN A 366 -8.39 -5.71 -17.53
C ASN A 366 -8.18 -4.57 -16.54
N ILE A 367 -9.19 -4.34 -15.69
CA ILE A 367 -9.07 -3.53 -14.48
C ILE A 367 -9.55 -4.36 -13.29
N GLY A 368 -8.67 -4.53 -12.31
CA GLY A 368 -8.86 -5.46 -11.20
C GLY A 368 -8.00 -6.72 -11.34
N PRO A 369 -8.00 -7.61 -10.34
CA PRO A 369 -9.08 -7.74 -9.34
C PRO A 369 -8.99 -6.77 -8.17
N ASP A 370 -7.85 -6.13 -7.96
CA ASP A 370 -7.63 -5.33 -6.77
C ASP A 370 -8.01 -3.86 -7.02
N ILE A 371 -9.15 -3.45 -6.48
CA ILE A 371 -9.71 -2.10 -6.67
C ILE A 371 -10.11 -1.56 -5.29
N GLN A 372 -9.33 -0.63 -4.75
CA GLN A 372 -9.66 0.08 -3.50
C GLN A 372 -10.29 1.42 -3.85
N ILE A 373 -11.57 1.40 -4.23
CA ILE A 373 -12.39 2.59 -4.47
C ILE A 373 -13.55 2.57 -3.47
N ALA A 374 -13.67 3.64 -2.68
CA ALA A 374 -14.72 3.78 -1.68
C ALA A 374 -16.14 3.78 -2.30
N PRO A 375 -17.18 3.39 -1.55
CA PRO A 375 -18.56 3.43 -2.04
C PRO A 375 -18.93 4.84 -2.50
N ARG A 376 -19.69 4.96 -3.60
CA ARG A 376 -20.09 6.23 -4.24
C ARG A 376 -18.95 7.08 -4.82
N HIS A 377 -17.72 6.56 -4.78
CA HIS A 377 -16.58 7.13 -5.49
C HIS A 377 -16.28 6.32 -6.75
N PHE A 378 -15.59 6.95 -7.69
CA PHE A 378 -15.25 6.35 -8.99
C PHE A 378 -13.94 6.89 -9.53
N VAL A 379 -13.43 6.26 -10.58
CA VAL A 379 -12.38 6.80 -11.46
C VAL A 379 -12.93 6.76 -12.88
N VAL A 380 -12.71 7.79 -13.69
CA VAL A 380 -12.97 7.68 -15.13
C VAL A 380 -11.66 7.41 -15.83
N LEU A 381 -11.44 6.17 -16.24
CA LEU A 381 -10.31 5.83 -17.09
C LEU A 381 -10.59 6.28 -18.52
N ALA A 382 -9.66 6.98 -19.14
CA ALA A 382 -9.68 7.40 -20.53
C ALA A 382 -8.48 6.81 -21.27
N ILE A 383 -8.73 6.25 -22.45
CA ILE A 383 -7.70 5.69 -23.34
C ILE A 383 -8.04 6.10 -24.76
N ARG A 384 -7.06 6.62 -25.51
CA ARG A 384 -7.26 7.00 -26.92
C ARG A 384 -7.25 5.76 -27.82
N TYR A 385 -8.16 5.68 -28.78
CA TYR A 385 -8.27 4.59 -29.76
C TYR A 385 -8.57 5.15 -31.17
N PRO A 386 -8.34 4.37 -32.25
CA PRO A 386 -8.82 4.73 -33.57
C PRO A 386 -10.36 4.82 -33.61
N SER A 387 -10.90 5.76 -34.39
CA SER A 387 -12.36 6.03 -34.45
C SER A 387 -13.22 4.86 -34.92
N GLN A 388 -12.62 3.89 -35.61
CA GLN A 388 -13.27 2.69 -36.10
C GLN A 388 -13.34 1.58 -35.04
N ALA A 389 -12.70 1.75 -33.88
CA ALA A 389 -12.74 0.78 -32.80
C ALA A 389 -14.16 0.57 -32.28
N ARG A 390 -14.48 -0.68 -31.96
CA ARG A 390 -15.74 -1.11 -31.35
C ARG A 390 -15.40 -1.98 -30.14
N PHE A 391 -16.10 -1.74 -29.04
CA PHE A 391 -15.76 -2.32 -27.76
C PHE A 391 -16.87 -3.22 -27.24
N THR A 392 -16.45 -4.19 -26.44
CA THR A 392 -17.30 -4.81 -25.42
C THR A 392 -16.63 -4.61 -24.08
N VAL A 393 -17.43 -4.26 -23.09
CA VAL A 393 -17.00 -4.15 -21.70
C VAL A 393 -17.85 -5.09 -20.89
N ARG A 394 -17.23 -5.92 -20.05
CA ARG A 394 -17.94 -6.85 -19.17
C ARG A 394 -17.30 -6.90 -17.80
N ALA A 395 -18.10 -7.25 -16.80
CA ALA A 395 -17.58 -7.65 -15.49
C ALA A 395 -17.32 -9.16 -15.49
N LYS A 396 -16.27 -9.61 -14.79
CA LYS A 396 -15.93 -11.03 -14.64
C LYS A 396 -15.56 -11.32 -13.20
N SER A 397 -16.01 -12.44 -12.63
CA SER A 397 -15.51 -12.87 -11.32
C SER A 397 -14.17 -13.58 -11.46
N ASN A 398 -13.19 -13.19 -10.64
CA ASN A 398 -11.92 -13.91 -10.56
C ASN A 398 -11.94 -15.06 -9.53
N TRP A 399 -12.95 -15.15 -8.65
CA TRP A 399 -13.05 -16.25 -7.69
C TRP A 399 -13.69 -17.49 -8.33
N TRP A 400 -13.02 -18.64 -8.18
CA TRP A 400 -13.48 -20.01 -8.49
C TRP A 400 -13.72 -20.40 -9.95
N GLY A 401 -13.33 -19.56 -10.92
CA GLY A 401 -13.35 -19.90 -12.34
C GLY A 401 -14.76 -20.01 -12.94
N GLN A 402 -15.03 -19.17 -13.94
CA GLN A 402 -16.08 -19.30 -14.96
C GLN A 402 -17.39 -18.50 -14.83
N ALA A 403 -17.60 -17.66 -13.84
CA ALA A 403 -18.76 -16.78 -13.87
C ALA A 403 -18.46 -15.51 -14.71
N ILE A 404 -18.81 -15.56 -16.01
CA ILE A 404 -18.79 -14.43 -16.95
C ILE A 404 -20.14 -13.70 -16.81
N TYR A 405 -20.12 -12.42 -16.48
CA TYR A 405 -21.32 -11.63 -16.15
C TYR A 405 -21.81 -10.80 -17.34
N PRO A 406 -23.02 -10.21 -17.27
CA PRO A 406 -23.57 -9.39 -18.34
C PRO A 406 -22.59 -8.33 -18.85
N TYR A 407 -22.71 -8.07 -20.15
CA TYR A 407 -22.11 -6.90 -20.77
C TYR A 407 -22.56 -5.65 -20.03
N ILE A 408 -21.63 -4.72 -19.80
CA ILE A 408 -21.98 -3.37 -19.40
C ILE A 408 -22.37 -2.68 -20.71
N ASP A 409 -23.61 -2.23 -20.83
CA ASP A 409 -24.05 -1.53 -22.03
C ASP A 409 -23.33 -0.19 -22.17
N MET A 410 -23.08 0.21 -23.42
CA MET A 410 -22.50 1.53 -23.70
C MET A 410 -23.49 2.61 -23.27
N ALA A 411 -23.01 3.60 -22.53
CA ALA A 411 -23.80 4.75 -22.15
C ALA A 411 -24.32 5.51 -23.39
N ALA A 412 -25.42 6.25 -23.23
CA ALA A 412 -25.98 7.04 -24.32
C ALA A 412 -25.08 8.23 -24.72
N SER A 413 -24.24 8.73 -23.81
CA SER A 413 -23.33 9.85 -24.06
C SER A 413 -22.08 9.80 -23.16
N LYS A 414 -21.08 10.59 -23.53
CA LYS A 414 -19.87 10.84 -22.72
C LYS A 414 -20.21 11.46 -21.35
N ASP A 415 -21.15 12.41 -21.32
CA ASP A 415 -21.53 13.13 -20.09
C ASP A 415 -22.07 12.19 -19.02
N VAL A 416 -22.74 11.12 -19.43
CA VAL A 416 -23.27 10.10 -18.55
C VAL A 416 -22.14 9.31 -17.85
N VAL A 417 -20.99 9.13 -18.51
CA VAL A 417 -19.80 8.51 -17.91
C VAL A 417 -19.09 9.49 -16.98
N LEU A 418 -18.91 10.75 -17.42
CA LEU A 418 -18.16 11.79 -16.70
C LEU A 418 -18.89 12.35 -15.49
N THR A 419 -20.19 12.50 -15.59
CA THR A 419 -21.04 13.12 -14.59
C THR A 419 -21.92 12.03 -13.99
N PRO A 420 -21.77 11.69 -12.71
CA PRO A 420 -22.71 10.82 -12.04
C PRO A 420 -24.03 11.57 -11.84
N THR A 421 -24.85 11.65 -12.88
CA THR A 421 -26.31 11.68 -12.70
C THR A 421 -26.74 10.24 -12.42
N GLU A 422 -27.68 10.06 -11.50
CA GLU A 422 -28.14 8.78 -10.96
C GLU A 422 -28.26 7.63 -11.99
N ASP A 423 -28.04 6.40 -11.51
CA ASP A 423 -28.15 5.08 -12.16
C ASP A 423 -28.03 4.97 -13.69
N LEU A 424 -27.05 4.19 -14.13
CA LEU A 424 -26.81 3.92 -15.54
C LEU A 424 -27.47 2.66 -16.09
N LEU A 425 -28.03 1.84 -15.21
CA LEU A 425 -28.74 0.63 -15.61
C LEU A 425 -30.07 0.62 -14.88
N GLU A 426 -31.16 0.62 -15.65
CA GLU A 426 -32.48 0.41 -15.09
C GLU A 426 -32.46 -0.93 -14.33
N PRO A 427 -33.08 -1.01 -13.15
CA PRO A 427 -33.07 -2.19 -12.28
C PRO A 427 -33.53 -3.48 -12.97
N ASP A 428 -34.33 -3.33 -14.02
CA ASP A 428 -34.90 -4.42 -14.81
C ASP A 428 -33.94 -4.94 -15.89
N ALA A 429 -32.86 -4.20 -16.21
CA ALA A 429 -31.80 -4.61 -17.15
C ALA A 429 -30.76 -5.53 -16.49
N MET A 430 -30.72 -5.57 -15.15
CA MET A 430 -29.87 -6.49 -14.41
C MET A 430 -30.66 -7.77 -14.08
N ASN A 431 -30.22 -8.93 -14.62
CA ASN A 431 -30.90 -10.20 -14.38
C ASN A 431 -30.73 -10.66 -12.92
N CYS A 432 -31.68 -10.26 -12.07
CA CYS A 432 -31.71 -10.56 -10.64
C CYS A 432 -32.47 -11.83 -10.26
N SER A 433 -32.82 -12.67 -11.24
CA SER A 433 -33.66 -13.84 -11.00
C SER A 433 -32.93 -14.97 -10.25
N THR A 434 -31.59 -15.00 -10.30
CA THR A 434 -30.81 -16.17 -9.88
C THR A 434 -30.30 -16.15 -8.43
N LYS A 435 -30.41 -15.02 -7.71
CA LYS A 435 -29.99 -14.85 -6.30
C LYS A 435 -28.55 -15.28 -5.99
N HIS A 436 -27.68 -15.38 -6.97
CA HIS A 436 -26.29 -15.74 -6.74
C HIS A 436 -25.52 -14.53 -6.19
N TRP A 437 -24.54 -14.78 -5.33
CA TRP A 437 -23.68 -13.75 -4.71
C TRP A 437 -22.99 -12.82 -5.71
N TYR A 438 -23.03 -13.14 -6.99
CA TYR A 438 -22.44 -12.39 -8.08
C TYR A 438 -23.44 -11.67 -9.00
N ASP A 439 -24.76 -11.80 -8.75
CA ASP A 439 -25.73 -11.06 -9.54
C ASP A 439 -25.66 -9.59 -9.15
N PHE A 440 -25.27 -8.73 -10.11
CA PHE A 440 -25.41 -7.28 -9.97
C PHE A 440 -26.88 -6.98 -9.86
N CYS A 441 -27.31 -6.48 -8.70
CA CYS A 441 -28.70 -6.27 -8.42
C CYS A 441 -28.78 -5.07 -7.52
N TYR A 442 -29.17 -3.90 -8.03
CA TYR A 442 -29.82 -2.87 -7.22
C TYR A 442 -30.46 -1.78 -8.10
N LYS A 443 -31.49 -1.13 -7.53
CA LYS A 443 -31.90 0.26 -7.79
C LYS A 443 -30.89 1.19 -7.11
N THR A 444 -29.70 1.38 -7.66
CA THR A 444 -28.73 2.29 -7.04
C THR A 444 -29.15 3.75 -7.20
N GLY A 445 -29.66 4.37 -6.15
CA GLY A 445 -29.56 5.84 -6.04
C GLY A 445 -28.08 6.31 -5.99
N GLY A 446 -27.23 6.02 -6.98
CA GLY A 446 -25.77 6.12 -6.94
C GLY A 446 -25.01 5.80 -8.25
N VAL A 447 -23.69 5.99 -8.19
CA VAL A 447 -22.72 5.99 -9.30
C VAL A 447 -22.37 4.57 -9.79
N GLY A 448 -23.11 4.00 -10.74
CA GLY A 448 -22.79 2.66 -11.31
C GLY A 448 -21.60 2.65 -12.29
N PRO A 449 -21.08 1.48 -12.69
CA PRO A 449 -20.10 1.37 -13.77
C PRO A 449 -20.72 1.81 -15.10
N ALA A 450 -19.92 2.39 -16.00
CA ALA A 450 -20.36 2.69 -17.37
C ALA A 450 -19.19 3.00 -18.29
N TRP A 451 -19.44 2.95 -19.60
CA TRP A 451 -18.44 3.32 -20.58
C TRP A 451 -19.06 4.00 -21.81
N TYR A 452 -18.24 4.75 -22.52
CA TYR A 452 -18.61 5.42 -23.77
C TYR A 452 -17.39 5.54 -24.66
N PHE A 453 -17.58 5.43 -25.97
CA PHE A 453 -16.54 5.73 -26.97
C PHE A 453 -17.02 6.90 -27.83
N ASP A 454 -16.32 8.04 -27.79
CA ASP A 454 -16.71 9.25 -28.52
C ASP A 454 -16.16 9.31 -29.97
N GLY A 455 -15.52 8.22 -30.42
CA GLY A 455 -14.82 8.17 -31.70
C GLY A 455 -13.33 8.54 -31.60
N GLU A 456 -12.84 8.91 -30.42
CA GLU A 456 -11.42 9.17 -30.20
C GLU A 456 -10.93 8.55 -28.89
N TYR A 457 -11.72 8.64 -27.82
CA TYR A 457 -11.39 8.14 -26.51
C TYR A 457 -12.46 7.17 -26.01
N LEU A 458 -11.99 6.05 -25.46
CA LEU A 458 -12.78 5.18 -24.60
C LEU A 458 -12.76 5.78 -23.20
N TYR A 459 -13.92 6.13 -22.67
CA TYR A 459 -14.12 6.50 -21.28
C TYR A 459 -14.77 5.32 -20.55
N LEU A 460 -14.21 4.94 -19.41
CA LEU A 460 -14.71 3.88 -18.56
C LEU A 460 -14.77 4.38 -17.12
N ARG A 461 -15.98 4.52 -16.58
CA ARG A 461 -16.21 4.77 -15.16
C ARG A 461 -16.02 3.49 -14.38
N VAL A 462 -14.87 3.40 -13.72
CA VAL A 462 -14.47 2.33 -12.82
C VAL A 462 -15.00 2.63 -11.42
N VAL A 463 -15.71 1.67 -10.87
CA VAL A 463 -16.19 1.67 -9.49
C VAL A 463 -15.78 0.36 -8.84
N ASN A 464 -15.90 0.29 -7.53
CA ASN A 464 -15.78 -1.00 -6.87
C ASN A 464 -17.05 -1.83 -7.11
N LEU A 465 -17.01 -2.79 -8.02
CA LEU A 465 -18.18 -3.61 -8.38
C LEU A 465 -18.76 -4.42 -7.21
N ALA A 466 -17.96 -4.79 -6.21
CA ALA A 466 -18.44 -5.51 -5.02
C ALA A 466 -19.41 -4.65 -4.18
N CYS A 467 -19.35 -3.32 -4.32
CA CYS A 467 -20.26 -2.37 -3.68
C CYS A 467 -21.65 -2.26 -4.30
N TYR A 468 -21.86 -2.83 -5.49
CA TYR A 468 -23.08 -2.64 -6.29
C TYR A 468 -23.85 -3.96 -6.50
N ASN A 469 -23.60 -4.95 -5.65
CA ASN A 469 -24.22 -6.27 -5.70
C ASN A 469 -25.05 -6.51 -4.42
N THR A 470 -26.37 -6.73 -4.53
CA THR A 470 -27.21 -6.99 -3.33
C THR A 470 -27.10 -8.41 -2.77
N ASN A 471 -26.64 -9.38 -3.55
CA ASN A 471 -26.55 -10.77 -3.10
C ASN A 471 -25.31 -11.03 -2.25
N THR A 472 -24.34 -10.11 -2.23
CA THR A 472 -23.34 -9.99 -1.15
C THR A 472 -23.91 -9.34 0.12
N ARG A 473 -25.26 -9.25 0.25
CA ARG A 473 -26.07 -8.79 1.39
C ARG A 473 -25.23 -8.37 2.60
N TYR A 474 -25.19 -7.06 2.81
CA TYR A 474 -25.03 -6.38 4.09
C TYR A 474 -23.66 -6.22 4.74
N TYR A 475 -22.62 -7.00 4.39
CA TYR A 475 -21.37 -6.96 5.20
C TYR A 475 -20.05 -6.78 4.43
N ALA A 476 -20.04 -6.80 3.09
CA ALA A 476 -18.78 -6.66 2.36
C ALA A 476 -18.43 -5.21 2.07
N CYS A 477 -19.24 -4.44 1.34
CA CYS A 477 -18.76 -3.12 0.89
C CYS A 477 -18.73 -2.03 1.98
N PHE A 478 -19.72 -1.97 2.87
CA PHE A 478 -19.75 -0.94 3.93
C PHE A 478 -18.94 -1.31 5.17
N ASP A 479 -18.61 -2.60 5.34
CA ASP A 479 -17.80 -3.11 6.46
C ASP A 479 -16.42 -3.65 6.05
N ALA A 480 -16.08 -3.73 4.75
CA ALA A 480 -14.71 -4.01 4.27
C ALA A 480 -13.87 -2.74 4.27
N TYR A 481 -13.81 -2.13 5.44
CA TYR A 481 -12.73 -1.25 5.79
C TYR A 481 -11.88 -1.99 6.81
N TYR A 482 -10.57 -1.97 6.61
CA TYR A 482 -9.71 -2.07 7.77
C TYR A 482 -9.98 -0.81 8.61
N GLY A 483 -10.50 -0.97 9.81
CA GLY A 483 -10.81 0.11 10.72
C GLY A 483 -9.85 0.10 11.89
N PHE A 484 -9.25 1.25 12.18
CA PHE A 484 -8.45 1.41 13.38
C PHE A 484 -8.79 2.75 14.05
N LYS A 485 -9.50 2.66 15.18
CA LYS A 485 -10.18 3.81 15.81
C LYS A 485 -11.14 4.49 14.84
N SER A 486 -10.99 5.78 14.62
CA SER A 486 -11.76 6.59 13.67
C SER A 486 -11.07 6.70 12.30
N MET A 487 -9.97 5.98 12.07
CA MET A 487 -9.40 5.84 10.74
C MET A 487 -10.00 4.61 10.09
N GLN A 488 -10.33 4.73 8.80
CA GLN A 488 -10.85 3.65 7.98
C GLN A 488 -10.05 3.65 6.68
N LEU A 489 -9.45 2.51 6.37
CA LEU A 489 -8.83 2.22 5.09
C LEU A 489 -9.75 1.26 4.36
N TRP A 490 -10.20 1.64 3.18
CA TRP A 490 -11.00 0.75 2.35
C TRP A 490 -10.16 -0.44 1.94
N ASP A 491 -10.56 -1.60 2.40
CA ASP A 491 -9.86 -2.85 2.16
C ASP A 491 -10.67 -3.62 1.14
N ILE A 492 -10.35 -3.47 -0.14
CA ILE A 492 -11.11 -4.21 -1.14
C ILE A 492 -10.17 -4.76 -2.21
N SER A 493 -9.81 -6.03 -2.06
CA SER A 493 -9.62 -6.92 -3.20
C SER A 493 -11.02 -7.24 -3.73
N THR A 494 -11.33 -6.80 -4.95
CA THR A 494 -12.65 -7.10 -5.50
C THR A 494 -12.61 -8.48 -6.12
N ALA A 495 -13.69 -9.24 -5.96
CA ALA A 495 -13.85 -10.48 -6.69
C ALA A 495 -14.12 -10.25 -8.20
N PHE A 496 -14.03 -9.01 -8.69
CA PHE A 496 -14.51 -8.61 -9.99
C PHE A 496 -13.43 -7.92 -10.82
N ILE A 497 -13.43 -8.19 -12.11
CA ILE A 497 -12.52 -7.61 -13.09
C ILE A 497 -13.37 -6.97 -14.17
N TYR A 498 -13.04 -5.74 -14.56
CA TYR A 498 -13.52 -5.19 -15.83
C TYR A 498 -12.69 -5.78 -16.94
N GLU A 499 -13.31 -6.47 -17.88
CA GLU A 499 -12.66 -6.91 -19.10
C GLU A 499 -13.12 -6.03 -20.26
N VAL A 500 -12.15 -5.42 -20.95
CA VAL A 500 -12.39 -4.55 -22.09
C VAL A 500 -11.76 -5.15 -23.33
N ASN A 501 -12.59 -5.40 -24.34
CA ASN A 501 -12.18 -6.00 -25.61
C ASN A 501 -12.55 -5.11 -26.78
N VAL A 502 -11.61 -4.90 -27.70
CA VAL A 502 -11.92 -4.38 -29.03
C VAL A 502 -12.44 -5.52 -29.89
N THR A 503 -13.74 -5.51 -30.20
CA THR A 503 -14.40 -6.57 -30.99
C THR A 503 -14.16 -6.42 -32.47
N SER A 504 -13.98 -5.19 -32.95
CA SER A 504 -13.65 -4.89 -34.34
C SER A 504 -13.03 -3.50 -34.45
N CYS A 505 -12.17 -3.32 -35.44
CA CYS A 505 -11.52 -2.04 -35.75
C CYS A 505 -11.22 -2.00 -37.25
N SER A 506 -12.27 -1.78 -38.06
CA SER A 506 -12.16 -1.89 -39.53
C SER A 506 -11.27 -0.77 -40.09
N GLY A 507 -10.10 -1.14 -40.61
CA GLY A 507 -9.13 -0.19 -41.17
C GLY A 507 -8.16 0.42 -40.16
N CYS A 508 -8.15 -0.08 -38.91
CA CYS A 508 -7.15 0.32 -37.93
C CYS A 508 -5.81 -0.35 -38.21
N SER A 509 -4.73 0.43 -38.14
CA SER A 509 -3.36 -0.11 -38.21
C SER A 509 -2.95 -0.64 -36.84
N ALA A 510 -2.23 -1.76 -36.84
CA ALA A 510 -1.54 -2.26 -35.65
C ALA A 510 -0.16 -1.59 -35.56
N ALA A 511 0.11 -0.89 -34.46
CA ALA A 511 1.46 -0.42 -34.13
C ALA A 511 2.35 -1.59 -33.68
N TYR A 512 1.77 -2.51 -32.90
CA TYR A 512 2.48 -3.65 -32.35
C TYR A 512 1.55 -4.84 -32.11
N SER A 513 2.10 -6.05 -31.93
CA SER A 513 1.33 -7.22 -31.50
C SER A 513 2.18 -8.14 -30.65
N TYR A 514 1.64 -8.60 -29.52
CA TYR A 514 2.38 -9.42 -28.55
C TYR A 514 1.44 -10.32 -27.76
N LYS A 515 1.78 -11.60 -27.64
CA LYS A 515 0.98 -12.64 -26.93
C LYS A 515 -0.52 -12.61 -27.26
N GLY A 516 -0.87 -12.33 -28.52
CA GLY A 516 -2.27 -12.28 -28.99
C GLY A 516 -2.99 -10.96 -28.69
N ILE A 517 -2.31 -9.96 -28.12
CA ILE A 517 -2.80 -8.60 -27.93
C ILE A 517 -2.29 -7.74 -29.10
N THR A 518 -3.20 -7.08 -29.81
CA THR A 518 -2.86 -6.08 -30.82
C THR A 518 -2.87 -4.70 -30.17
N TYR A 519 -1.84 -3.90 -30.41
CA TYR A 519 -1.78 -2.51 -29.97
C TYR A 519 -2.00 -1.63 -31.20
N TYR A 520 -3.01 -0.78 -31.16
CA TYR A 520 -3.38 0.03 -32.32
C TYR A 520 -2.51 1.27 -32.45
N ASP A 521 -2.28 1.69 -33.68
CA ASP A 521 -1.56 2.92 -33.98
C ASP A 521 -2.49 4.13 -33.76
N VAL A 522 -2.10 5.02 -32.85
CA VAL A 522 -2.79 6.27 -32.55
C VAL A 522 -1.76 7.37 -32.34
N ASP A 523 -1.99 8.53 -32.97
CA ASP A 523 -1.14 9.71 -32.81
C ASP A 523 -1.34 10.33 -31.42
N ASP A 524 -0.71 9.77 -30.40
CA ASP A 524 -0.83 10.24 -29.02
C ASP A 524 0.48 10.85 -28.50
N VAL A 525 0.42 12.08 -28.00
CA VAL A 525 1.59 12.83 -27.53
C VAL A 525 1.40 13.17 -26.05
N LEU A 526 2.12 12.45 -25.17
CA LEU A 526 2.36 12.91 -23.80
C LEU A 526 3.70 13.63 -23.71
N ILE A 527 3.74 14.71 -22.93
CA ILE A 527 4.99 15.39 -22.58
C ILE A 527 5.60 14.64 -21.39
N THR A 528 6.54 13.75 -21.65
CA THR A 528 7.35 13.13 -20.58
C THR A 528 8.37 14.15 -20.06
N SER A 529 8.40 14.40 -18.75
CA SER A 529 9.28 15.42 -18.15
C SER A 529 10.69 14.89 -17.87
N GLU A 530 11.37 14.30 -18.85
CA GLU A 530 12.70 13.69 -18.63
C GLU A 530 13.86 14.70 -18.46
N HIS A 531 13.57 16.00 -18.32
CA HIS A 531 14.59 17.05 -18.28
C HIS A 531 14.44 18.06 -17.14
N GLU A 532 14.49 17.63 -15.88
CA GLU A 532 14.85 18.54 -14.78
C GLU A 532 15.71 17.82 -13.72
N GLY A 533 17.02 17.76 -13.97
CA GLY A 533 18.00 17.49 -12.92
C GLY A 533 18.05 18.68 -11.95
N LEU A 534 17.87 18.45 -10.65
CA LEU A 534 17.95 19.51 -9.66
C LEU A 534 19.27 19.51 -8.89
N PHE A 535 19.99 20.60 -9.08
CA PHE A 535 21.00 21.14 -8.17
C PHE A 535 20.34 21.67 -6.88
N CYS A 536 21.04 21.51 -5.76
CA CYS A 536 20.76 22.13 -4.45
C CYS A 536 21.00 23.66 -4.47
N PHE A 537 20.14 24.44 -3.78
CA PHE A 537 20.49 25.40 -2.71
C PHE A 537 19.24 26.13 -2.16
N VAL A 538 19.36 26.61 -0.91
CA VAL A 538 18.33 27.12 0.02
C VAL A 538 18.13 28.65 -0.08
N LEU A 539 16.90 29.17 0.13
CA LEU A 539 16.57 30.38 0.93
C LEU A 539 15.04 30.68 0.99
N PHE A 540 14.53 31.03 2.17
CA PHE A 540 13.14 31.43 2.48
C PHE A 540 12.89 32.94 2.28
N SER A 541 11.63 33.35 1.99
CA SER A 541 11.16 34.73 2.19
C SER A 541 9.67 34.81 2.57
N LEU A 542 9.41 35.63 3.60
CA LEU A 542 8.12 36.02 4.23
C LEU A 542 7.42 37.19 3.50
N SER A 543 6.13 37.43 3.79
CA SER A 543 5.47 38.76 3.69
C SER A 543 4.21 38.82 4.59
N LYS A 544 3.74 39.92 5.22
CA LYS A 544 4.29 41.27 5.57
C LYS A 544 3.35 41.97 6.61
N PHE A 545 3.98 42.57 7.64
CA PHE A 545 3.71 43.76 8.49
C PHE A 545 2.38 44.55 8.54
N TYR A 546 2.05 45.06 9.75
CA TYR A 546 2.03 46.51 10.07
C TYR A 546 2.45 46.82 11.54
N VAL A 547 2.89 48.08 11.73
CA VAL A 547 3.83 48.64 12.72
C VAL A 547 3.16 49.31 13.93
N LEU A 548 3.77 49.24 15.14
CA LEU A 548 4.11 50.41 15.99
C LEU A 548 5.02 50.08 17.21
N SER A 549 6.25 50.60 17.12
CA SER A 549 7.24 51.09 18.11
C SER A 549 7.76 50.30 19.34
N ASN A 550 9.11 50.18 19.31
CA ASN A 550 10.13 50.42 20.37
C ASN A 550 10.59 49.33 21.38
N LYS A 551 11.81 48.84 21.06
CA LYS A 551 13.04 48.61 21.86
C LYS A 551 13.22 47.38 22.79
N PHE A 552 14.14 46.53 22.31
CA PHE A 552 15.32 45.89 22.94
C PHE A 552 15.20 44.72 23.94
N ASN A 553 15.72 43.58 23.44
CA ASN A 553 16.57 42.52 24.04
C ASN A 553 16.06 41.55 25.13
N SER A 554 16.21 40.26 24.76
CA SER A 554 16.62 39.08 25.57
C SER A 554 15.55 38.17 26.21
N PHE A 555 15.67 36.87 25.85
CA PHE A 555 15.30 35.61 26.54
C PHE A 555 13.82 35.19 26.81
N PHE A 556 13.52 33.97 26.33
CA PHE A 556 12.69 32.86 26.87
C PHE A 556 11.13 32.93 26.98
N PHE A 557 10.54 31.78 26.60
CA PHE A 557 9.23 31.14 26.90
C PHE A 557 7.91 31.57 26.17
N PHE A 558 7.47 30.66 25.30
CA PHE A 558 6.15 29.97 25.17
C PHE A 558 4.81 30.70 24.95
N TRP A 559 4.10 30.26 23.89
CA TRP A 559 2.73 29.66 23.78
C TRP A 559 2.18 29.98 22.36
N LEU A 560 2.10 29.04 21.43
CA LEU A 560 1.06 28.00 21.22
C LEU A 560 -0.36 28.54 21.01
N VAL A 561 -0.92 28.35 19.80
CA VAL A 561 -2.26 27.78 19.61
C VAL A 561 -2.24 26.86 18.38
N LEU A 562 -2.45 25.57 18.68
CA LEU A 562 -2.75 24.44 17.80
C LEU A 562 -4.22 24.48 17.35
N TYR A 563 -4.57 23.62 16.38
CA TYR A 563 -5.86 22.92 16.45
C TYR A 563 -5.69 21.67 17.31
#